data_AF-A0A7K9TYL3-F1
#
_entry.id   AF-A0A7K9TYL3-F1
#
_cell.length_a   1.000
_cell.length_b   1.000
_cell.length_c   1.000
_cell.angle_alpha   90.00
_cell.angle_beta   90.00
_cell.angle_gamma   90.00
#
_symmetry.space_group_name_H-M   'P 1'
#
loop_
_entity.id
_entity.type
_entity.pdbx_description
1 polymer ?
#
loop_
_entity_poly.entity_id
_entity_poly.type
_entity_poly.pdbx_seq_one_letter_code
_entity_poly.pdbx_strand_id
1 'polypeptide(L)'
;APESLMQALEDLDYLAALDNDGNLSELGIIMSEFPLDPQLSKSILASCEFECVNEMLTIAAMVTAPNCFLHAPPGTEEIALTCWRKFSHPAGDHFTLINVFNAFKEASANSASQYYSNEKWCRDYFLSCSALRMAEVIRAELVEIMKRIELPISEPGFGSEENILSIKKSLLSGYFMHIARDVDGSGNYLMLTHRQVAQLHPFSVYSNTRRIPEWVLFHEFSIAEDNSIRVVSEISPDLFAELVPQYYFSNLPPSESKDILQEVINHLSAGSTTKEEQK
;
A
#
# COMPACT_ATOMS: atom_id res chain seq x y z
N ALA A 1 10.72 26.22 -7.89
CA ALA A 1 11.35 24.92 -8.21
C ALA A 1 10.68 24.38 -9.47
N PRO A 2 11.26 24.62 -10.66
CA PRO A 2 10.72 24.08 -11.92
C PRO A 2 10.77 22.54 -11.96
N GLU A 3 11.84 21.96 -11.40
CA GLU A 3 12.05 20.50 -11.36
C GLU A 3 10.98 19.77 -10.58
N SER A 4 10.58 20.27 -9.39
CA SER A 4 9.51 19.66 -8.59
C SER A 4 8.14 19.69 -9.28
N LEU A 5 7.87 20.73 -10.06
CA LEU A 5 6.63 20.81 -10.85
C LEU A 5 6.66 19.82 -12.02
N MET A 6 7.80 19.68 -12.69
CA MET A 6 7.97 18.72 -13.78
C MET A 6 7.83 17.28 -13.29
N GLN A 7 8.44 16.94 -12.15
CA GLN A 7 8.28 15.61 -11.55
C GLN A 7 6.80 15.32 -11.21
N ALA A 8 6.09 16.27 -10.61
CA ALA A 8 4.67 16.08 -10.29
C ALA A 8 3.80 15.86 -11.53
N LEU A 9 4.10 16.56 -12.64
CA LEU A 9 3.40 16.34 -13.92
C LEU A 9 3.72 14.97 -14.51
N GLU A 10 4.97 14.54 -14.43
CA GLU A 10 5.40 13.21 -14.89
C GLU A 10 4.74 12.08 -14.08
N ASP A 11 4.69 12.22 -12.75
CA ASP A 11 4.04 11.23 -11.88
C ASP A 11 2.53 11.12 -12.17
N LEU A 12 1.86 12.26 -12.43
CA LEU A 12 0.45 12.28 -12.81
C LEU A 12 0.21 11.68 -14.20
N ASP A 13 1.12 11.90 -15.14
CA ASP A 13 1.10 11.27 -16.46
C ASP A 13 1.24 9.74 -16.33
N TYR A 14 2.20 9.26 -15.52
CA TYR A 14 2.36 7.81 -15.26
C TYR A 14 1.12 7.18 -14.63
N LEU A 15 0.40 7.90 -13.78
CA LEU A 15 -0.86 7.42 -13.18
C LEU A 15 -2.04 7.45 -14.15
N ALA A 16 -1.84 7.96 -15.37
CA ALA A 16 -2.86 8.25 -16.38
C ALA A 16 -3.89 9.29 -15.91
N ALA A 17 -3.52 10.16 -14.97
CA ALA A 17 -4.34 11.27 -14.52
C ALA A 17 -4.36 12.42 -15.54
N LEU A 18 -3.37 12.47 -16.42
CA LEU A 18 -3.28 13.43 -17.53
C LEU A 18 -3.50 12.71 -18.87
N ASP A 19 -3.99 13.43 -19.87
CA ASP A 19 -4.03 13.00 -21.26
C ASP A 19 -2.76 13.41 -22.02
N ASN A 20 -2.64 13.01 -23.29
CA ASN A 20 -1.46 13.28 -24.13
C ASN A 20 -1.21 14.77 -24.39
N ASP A 21 -2.20 15.63 -24.15
CA ASP A 21 -2.11 17.09 -24.30
C ASP A 21 -1.81 17.78 -22.95
N GLY A 22 -1.68 17.00 -21.86
CA GLY A 22 -1.42 17.48 -20.51
C GLY A 22 -2.66 18.01 -19.77
N ASN A 23 -3.87 17.74 -20.27
CA ASN A 23 -5.11 18.07 -19.58
C ASN A 23 -5.52 16.93 -18.64
N LEU A 24 -6.45 17.22 -17.73
CA LEU A 24 -6.97 16.21 -16.80
C LEU A 24 -7.78 15.15 -17.57
N SER A 25 -7.40 13.88 -17.44
CA SER A 25 -8.13 12.76 -18.03
C SER A 25 -9.43 12.46 -17.27
N GLU A 26 -10.33 11.62 -17.81
CA GLU A 26 -11.51 11.16 -17.07
C GLU A 26 -11.14 10.50 -15.74
N LEU A 27 -10.08 9.69 -15.75
CA LEU A 27 -9.52 9.10 -14.54
C LEU A 27 -9.00 10.18 -13.58
N GLY A 28 -8.27 11.17 -14.09
CA GLY A 28 -7.75 12.28 -13.30
C GLY A 28 -8.85 13.12 -12.65
N ILE A 29 -9.98 13.33 -13.36
CA ILE A 29 -11.17 14.02 -12.83
C ILE A 29 -11.70 13.24 -11.63
N ILE A 30 -11.89 11.93 -11.77
CA ILE A 30 -12.40 11.10 -10.67
C ILE A 30 -11.40 11.06 -9.51
N MET A 31 -10.10 10.93 -9.78
CA MET A 31 -9.05 10.97 -8.75
C MET A 31 -9.09 12.26 -7.93
N SER A 32 -9.42 13.39 -8.57
CA SER A 32 -9.46 14.71 -7.92
C SER A 32 -10.63 14.89 -6.93
N GLU A 33 -11.62 14.00 -6.96
CA GLU A 33 -12.74 14.01 -6.00
C GLU A 33 -12.34 13.50 -4.61
N PHE A 34 -11.24 12.75 -4.51
CA PHE A 34 -10.72 12.22 -3.25
C PHE A 34 -9.74 13.21 -2.62
N PRO A 35 -9.85 13.51 -1.32
CA PRO A 35 -8.90 14.35 -0.60
C PRO A 35 -7.64 13.56 -0.19
N LEU A 36 -7.04 12.87 -1.15
CA LEU A 36 -5.91 11.95 -0.97
C LEU A 36 -4.82 12.21 -2.00
N ASP A 37 -3.64 11.65 -1.76
CA ASP A 37 -2.56 11.67 -2.76
C ASP A 37 -2.97 10.90 -4.03
N PRO A 38 -2.52 11.33 -5.22
CA PRO A 38 -2.90 10.71 -6.49
C PRO A 38 -2.66 9.20 -6.53
N GLN A 39 -1.57 8.69 -5.97
CA GLN A 39 -1.25 7.27 -5.89
C GLN A 39 -2.31 6.48 -5.11
N LEU A 40 -2.79 7.04 -4.00
CA LEU A 40 -3.81 6.40 -3.17
C LEU A 40 -5.17 6.45 -3.83
N SER A 41 -5.53 7.60 -4.43
CA SER A 41 -6.75 7.73 -5.24
C SER A 41 -6.77 6.74 -6.40
N LYS A 42 -5.65 6.60 -7.13
CA LYS A 42 -5.49 5.60 -8.20
C LYS A 42 -5.67 4.18 -7.69
N SER A 43 -5.12 3.86 -6.51
CA SER A 43 -5.27 2.53 -5.90
C SER A 43 -6.74 2.22 -5.56
N ILE A 44 -7.47 3.20 -4.99
CA ILE A 44 -8.91 3.07 -4.72
C ILE A 44 -9.69 2.84 -6.01
N LEU A 45 -9.40 3.58 -7.09
CA LEU A 45 -10.08 3.37 -8.36
C LEU A 45 -9.79 1.99 -8.95
N ALA A 46 -8.52 1.56 -8.93
CA ALA A 46 -8.14 0.21 -9.36
C ALA A 46 -8.80 -0.89 -8.52
N SER A 47 -9.08 -0.63 -7.24
CA SER A 47 -9.77 -1.61 -6.38
C SER A 47 -11.19 -1.94 -6.84
N CYS A 48 -11.81 -1.07 -7.64
CA CYS A 48 -13.11 -1.33 -8.27
C CYS A 48 -13.00 -2.46 -9.31
N GLU A 49 -11.91 -2.49 -10.07
CA GLU A 49 -11.64 -3.51 -11.10
C GLU A 49 -11.26 -4.85 -10.47
N PHE A 50 -10.57 -4.83 -9.32
CA PHE A 50 -10.12 -6.02 -8.60
C PHE A 50 -11.07 -6.46 -7.48
N GLU A 51 -12.25 -5.83 -7.37
CA GLU A 51 -13.32 -6.17 -6.42
C GLU A 51 -12.87 -6.19 -4.92
N CYS A 52 -11.93 -5.32 -4.54
CA CYS A 52 -11.37 -5.22 -3.18
C CYS A 52 -11.50 -3.81 -2.56
N VAL A 53 -12.53 -3.06 -2.99
CA VAL A 53 -12.82 -1.70 -2.54
C VAL A 53 -12.93 -1.60 -1.02
N ASN A 54 -13.60 -2.56 -0.38
CA ASN A 54 -13.82 -2.50 1.07
C ASN A 54 -12.50 -2.46 1.87
N GLU A 55 -11.57 -3.31 1.48
CA GLU A 55 -10.24 -3.41 2.07
C GLU A 55 -9.37 -2.21 1.68
N MET A 56 -9.43 -1.77 0.42
CA MET A 56 -8.66 -0.61 -0.04
C MET A 56 -9.07 0.69 0.66
N LEU A 57 -10.38 0.91 0.88
CA LEU A 57 -10.86 2.06 1.66
C LEU A 57 -10.38 2.00 3.12
N THR A 58 -10.25 0.80 3.68
CA THR A 58 -9.72 0.61 5.03
C THR A 58 -8.23 0.92 5.09
N ILE A 59 -7.44 0.41 4.14
CA ILE A 59 -6.01 0.74 4.03
C ILE A 59 -5.84 2.24 3.85
N ALA A 60 -6.56 2.86 2.90
CA ALA A 60 -6.48 4.29 2.62
C ALA A 60 -6.75 5.14 3.87
N ALA A 61 -7.76 4.79 4.65
CA ALA A 61 -8.05 5.50 5.89
C ALA A 61 -6.95 5.31 6.96
N MET A 62 -6.40 4.10 7.07
CA MET A 62 -5.36 3.77 8.06
C MET A 62 -4.00 4.42 7.75
N VAL A 63 -3.66 4.60 6.47
CA VAL A 63 -2.42 5.29 6.06
C VAL A 63 -2.57 6.81 6.03
N THR A 64 -3.79 7.32 5.83
CA THR A 64 -4.07 8.78 5.87
C THR A 64 -4.16 9.30 7.32
N ALA A 65 -4.68 8.50 8.24
CA ALA A 65 -4.70 8.83 9.66
C ALA A 65 -3.26 8.83 10.24
N PRO A 66 -3.00 9.57 11.33
CA PRO A 66 -1.72 9.47 12.04
C PRO A 66 -1.39 8.03 12.41
N ASN A 67 -0.10 7.67 12.45
CA ASN A 67 0.33 6.32 12.81
C ASN A 67 -0.32 5.85 14.12
N CYS A 68 -1.02 4.71 14.05
CA CYS A 68 -1.74 4.15 15.18
C CYS A 68 -0.86 3.38 16.17
N PHE A 69 0.35 2.98 15.79
CA PHE A 69 1.30 2.29 16.67
C PHE A 69 2.03 3.32 17.54
N LEU A 70 1.90 3.19 18.86
CA LEU A 70 2.54 4.09 19.81
C LEU A 70 3.98 3.67 20.09
N HIS A 71 4.86 4.64 20.33
CA HIS A 71 6.15 4.35 20.91
C HIS A 71 5.96 3.71 22.30
N ALA A 72 6.47 2.49 22.46
CA ALA A 72 6.40 1.79 23.72
C ALA A 72 7.27 2.53 24.78
N PRO A 73 6.78 2.67 26.03
CA PRO A 73 7.60 3.14 27.13
C PRO A 73 8.86 2.29 27.32
N PRO A 74 9.98 2.89 27.79
CA PRO A 74 11.21 2.17 28.06
C PRO A 74 10.99 0.93 28.94
N GLY A 75 11.47 -0.23 28.49
CA GLY A 75 11.34 -1.52 29.19
C GLY A 75 10.05 -2.29 28.86
N THR A 76 9.22 -1.81 27.94
CA THR A 76 7.99 -2.49 27.50
C THR A 76 7.96 -2.80 26.00
N GLU A 77 9.05 -2.56 25.29
CA GLU A 77 9.18 -2.70 23.84
C GLU A 77 8.85 -4.13 23.38
N GLU A 78 9.38 -5.16 24.07
CA GLU A 78 9.11 -6.57 23.74
C GLU A 78 7.64 -6.94 23.96
N ILE A 79 6.99 -6.34 24.96
CA ILE A 79 5.57 -6.55 25.25
C ILE A 79 4.72 -5.93 24.13
N ALA A 80 5.03 -4.69 23.73
CA ALA A 80 4.36 -4.00 22.64
C ALA A 80 4.50 -4.78 21.33
N LEU A 81 5.71 -5.21 20.98
CA LEU A 81 5.97 -6.04 19.81
C LEU A 81 5.17 -7.35 19.85
N THR A 82 5.09 -8.01 21.00
CA THR A 82 4.29 -9.24 21.18
C THR A 82 2.79 -8.97 21.00
N CYS A 83 2.29 -7.82 21.45
CA CYS A 83 0.91 -7.40 21.21
C CYS A 83 0.66 -7.14 19.72
N TRP A 84 1.54 -6.41 19.04
CA TRP A 84 1.37 -6.07 17.62
C TRP A 84 1.46 -7.29 16.70
N ARG A 85 2.31 -8.28 17.06
CA ARG A 85 2.40 -9.57 16.35
C ARG A 85 1.07 -10.30 16.21
N LYS A 86 0.10 -10.05 17.10
CA LYS A 86 -1.24 -10.64 17.02
C LYS A 86 -2.05 -10.13 15.83
N PHE A 87 -1.72 -8.96 15.31
CA PHE A 87 -2.37 -8.35 14.15
C PHE A 87 -1.57 -8.56 12.86
N SER A 88 -0.32 -9.05 12.96
CA SER A 88 0.56 -9.20 11.81
C SER A 88 -0.05 -10.11 10.75
N HIS A 89 -0.02 -9.64 9.52
CA HIS A 89 -0.41 -10.41 8.36
C HIS A 89 0.84 -10.78 7.53
N PRO A 90 0.99 -12.03 7.07
CA PRO A 90 2.19 -12.47 6.37
C PRO A 90 2.43 -11.75 5.03
N ALA A 91 1.37 -11.20 4.40
CA ALA A 91 1.49 -10.46 3.15
C ALA A 91 1.97 -9.00 3.32
N GLY A 92 2.06 -8.48 4.55
CA GLY A 92 2.68 -7.17 4.81
C GLY A 92 1.93 -6.26 5.78
N ASP A 93 2.45 -5.04 5.91
CA ASP A 93 1.96 -4.02 6.81
C ASP A 93 0.60 -3.47 6.37
N HIS A 94 0.36 -3.29 5.07
CA HIS A 94 -0.96 -2.84 4.57
C HIS A 94 -2.09 -3.79 5.03
N PHE A 95 -1.83 -5.09 4.99
CA PHE A 95 -2.76 -6.13 5.46
C PHE A 95 -2.87 -6.15 7.00
N THR A 96 -1.76 -5.88 7.68
CA THR A 96 -1.74 -5.71 9.14
C THR A 96 -2.60 -4.52 9.59
N LEU A 97 -2.62 -3.42 8.83
CA LEU A 97 -3.49 -2.27 9.11
C LEU A 97 -4.98 -2.64 9.02
N ILE A 98 -5.37 -3.51 8.06
CA ILE A 98 -6.74 -4.04 7.98
C ILE A 98 -7.07 -4.84 9.25
N ASN A 99 -6.17 -5.74 9.68
CA ASN A 99 -6.35 -6.51 10.91
C ASN A 99 -6.54 -5.63 12.14
N VAL A 100 -5.71 -4.59 12.28
CA VAL A 100 -5.81 -3.63 13.40
C VAL A 100 -7.16 -2.90 13.36
N PHE A 101 -7.57 -2.40 12.20
CA PHE A 101 -8.84 -1.68 12.04
C PHE A 101 -10.04 -2.57 12.37
N ASN A 102 -10.07 -3.81 11.86
CA ASN A 102 -11.15 -4.75 12.13
C ASN A 102 -11.22 -5.13 13.61
N ALA A 103 -10.07 -5.42 14.24
CA ALA A 103 -10.02 -5.75 15.65
C ALA A 103 -10.48 -4.58 16.56
N PHE A 104 -10.14 -3.34 16.18
CA PHE A 104 -10.62 -2.14 16.87
C PHE A 104 -12.15 -1.99 16.78
N LYS A 105 -12.72 -2.22 15.59
CA LYS A 105 -14.19 -2.21 15.39
C LYS A 105 -14.89 -3.31 16.18
N GLU A 106 -14.34 -4.51 16.20
CA GLU A 106 -14.90 -5.63 16.97
C GLU A 106 -14.85 -5.37 18.49
N ALA A 107 -13.75 -4.80 18.99
CA ALA A 107 -13.63 -4.37 20.38
C ALA A 107 -14.66 -3.29 20.77
N SER A 108 -15.06 -2.46 19.80
CA SER A 108 -16.09 -1.44 19.97
C SER A 108 -17.49 -2.06 20.03
N ALA A 109 -17.78 -3.06 19.20
CA ALA A 109 -19.10 -3.68 19.08
C ALA A 109 -19.49 -4.55 20.28
N ASN A 110 -18.51 -5.19 20.94
CA ASN A 110 -18.75 -6.18 21.99
C ASN A 110 -18.97 -5.59 23.40
N SER A 111 -19.07 -4.27 23.55
CA SER A 111 -19.12 -3.60 24.85
C SER A 111 -20.29 -2.62 24.99
N ALA A 112 -20.99 -2.69 26.13
CA ALA A 112 -22.12 -1.80 26.45
C ALA A 112 -21.74 -0.31 26.56
N SER A 113 -20.44 -0.01 26.75
CA SER A 113 -19.88 1.35 26.68
C SER A 113 -18.73 1.37 25.68
N GLN A 114 -19.04 1.78 24.44
CA GLN A 114 -18.10 1.81 23.31
C GLN A 114 -16.84 2.62 23.63
N TYR A 115 -17.00 3.81 24.25
CA TYR A 115 -15.89 4.72 24.51
C TYR A 115 -14.85 4.16 25.49
N TYR A 116 -15.31 3.64 26.64
CA TYR A 116 -14.40 3.10 27.68
C TYR A 116 -13.72 1.80 27.24
N SER A 117 -14.42 0.97 26.45
CA SER A 117 -13.89 -0.26 25.87
C SER A 117 -12.71 0.03 24.93
N ASN A 118 -12.86 1.02 24.04
CA ASN A 118 -11.85 1.34 23.03
C ASN A 118 -10.57 1.90 23.65
N GLU A 119 -10.69 2.84 24.59
CA GLU A 119 -9.51 3.40 25.28
C GLU A 119 -8.72 2.33 26.04
N LYS A 120 -9.44 1.39 26.68
CA LYS A 120 -8.80 0.26 27.34
C LYS A 120 -8.12 -0.67 26.35
N TRP A 121 -8.82 -1.09 25.30
CA TRP A 121 -8.28 -1.99 24.28
C TRP A 121 -7.05 -1.37 23.62
N CYS A 122 -7.12 -0.12 23.16
CA CYS A 122 -5.99 0.58 22.56
C CYS A 122 -4.77 0.63 23.50
N ARG A 123 -4.98 0.96 24.78
CA ARG A 123 -3.89 0.94 25.77
C ARG A 123 -3.29 -0.45 25.96
N ASP A 124 -4.12 -1.49 26.05
CA ASP A 124 -3.67 -2.87 26.26
C ASP A 124 -2.84 -3.39 25.05
N TYR A 125 -3.02 -2.81 23.86
CA TYR A 125 -2.29 -3.15 22.63
C TYR A 125 -1.27 -2.10 22.18
N PHE A 126 -0.98 -1.06 22.98
CA PHE A 126 -0.04 0.03 22.62
C PHE A 126 -0.43 0.74 21.30
N LEU A 127 -1.73 0.99 21.13
CA LEU A 127 -2.30 1.67 19.97
C LEU A 127 -2.90 3.03 20.35
N SER A 128 -2.90 3.96 19.40
CA SER A 128 -3.49 5.29 19.54
C SER A 128 -4.99 5.24 19.25
N CYS A 129 -5.82 5.36 20.30
CA CYS A 129 -7.28 5.38 20.14
C CYS A 129 -7.76 6.58 19.30
N SER A 130 -7.08 7.73 19.40
CA SER A 130 -7.42 8.91 18.60
C SER A 130 -7.11 8.72 17.12
N ALA A 131 -5.99 8.08 16.79
CA ALA A 131 -5.64 7.76 15.40
C ALA A 131 -6.66 6.78 14.78
N LEU A 132 -7.02 5.71 15.51
CA LEU A 132 -7.97 4.72 15.02
C LEU A 132 -9.38 5.29 14.82
N ARG A 133 -9.85 6.15 15.74
CA ARG A 133 -11.12 6.88 15.55
C ARG A 133 -11.06 7.82 14.35
N MET A 134 -9.92 8.47 14.11
CA MET A 134 -9.73 9.31 12.93
C MET A 134 -9.78 8.48 11.64
N ALA A 135 -9.16 7.29 11.63
CA ALA A 135 -9.27 6.36 10.52
C ALA A 135 -10.73 5.92 10.27
N GLU A 136 -11.53 5.68 11.32
CA GLU A 136 -12.97 5.39 11.13
C GLU A 136 -13.72 6.53 10.45
N VAL A 137 -13.44 7.78 10.84
CA VAL A 137 -14.03 8.98 10.22
C VAL A 137 -13.61 9.10 8.75
N ILE A 138 -12.30 9.04 8.47
CA ILE A 138 -11.78 9.11 7.10
C ILE A 138 -12.37 8.00 6.23
N ARG A 139 -12.44 6.76 6.73
CA ARG A 139 -13.04 5.65 6.00
C ARG A 139 -14.51 5.92 5.66
N ALA A 140 -15.27 6.48 6.60
CA ALA A 140 -16.67 6.84 6.37
C ALA A 140 -16.80 7.93 5.29
N GLU A 141 -15.95 8.96 5.32
CA GLU A 141 -15.91 10.00 4.30
C GLU A 141 -15.58 9.44 2.91
N LEU A 142 -14.59 8.56 2.81
CA LEU A 142 -14.23 7.91 1.54
C LEU A 142 -15.38 7.05 1.00
N VAL A 143 -16.11 6.33 1.86
CA VAL A 143 -17.31 5.58 1.46
C VAL A 143 -18.40 6.52 0.91
N GLU A 144 -18.62 7.67 1.54
CA GLU A 144 -19.59 8.65 1.05
C GLU A 144 -19.16 9.29 -0.28
N ILE A 145 -17.86 9.52 -0.49
CA ILE A 145 -17.33 9.96 -1.78
C ILE A 145 -17.63 8.89 -2.84
N MET A 146 -17.27 7.62 -2.61
CA MET A 146 -17.52 6.52 -3.54
C MET A 146 -18.99 6.45 -3.97
N LYS A 147 -19.92 6.58 -3.03
CA LYS A 147 -21.37 6.62 -3.32
C LYS A 147 -21.76 7.84 -4.13
N ARG A 148 -21.23 9.03 -3.79
CA ARG A 148 -21.54 10.30 -4.47
C ARG A 148 -21.15 10.28 -5.94
N ILE A 149 -20.00 9.66 -6.26
CA ILE A 149 -19.49 9.52 -7.63
C ILE A 149 -19.91 8.20 -8.29
N GLU A 150 -20.84 7.46 -7.68
CA GLU A 150 -21.46 6.24 -8.20
C GLU A 150 -20.48 5.09 -8.51
N LEU A 151 -19.37 5.00 -7.78
CA LEU A 151 -18.44 3.87 -7.89
C LEU A 151 -18.90 2.67 -7.04
N PRO A 152 -18.67 1.43 -7.51
CA PRO A 152 -19.06 0.24 -6.78
C PRO A 152 -18.25 0.10 -5.49
N ILE A 153 -18.88 -0.46 -4.46
CA ILE A 153 -18.22 -0.85 -3.22
C ILE A 153 -18.41 -2.36 -3.07
N SER A 154 -17.30 -3.10 -3.08
CA SER A 154 -17.32 -4.55 -2.89
C SER A 154 -17.73 -4.92 -1.46
N GLU A 155 -18.32 -6.10 -1.33
CA GLU A 155 -18.54 -6.72 -0.02
C GLU A 155 -17.20 -7.07 0.64
N PRO A 156 -17.11 -7.06 1.99
CA PRO A 156 -15.90 -7.48 2.68
C PRO A 156 -15.53 -8.93 2.33
N GLY A 157 -14.30 -9.13 1.86
CA GLY A 157 -13.78 -10.42 1.40
C GLY A 157 -12.40 -10.76 1.97
N PHE A 158 -11.91 -9.98 2.93
CA PHE A 158 -10.57 -10.11 3.49
C PHE A 158 -10.23 -11.51 4.00
N GLY A 159 -9.08 -12.03 3.57
CA GLY A 159 -8.47 -13.27 4.07
C GLY A 159 -8.38 -14.42 3.07
N SER A 160 -9.02 -14.34 1.90
CA SER A 160 -8.79 -15.31 0.82
C SER A 160 -7.52 -14.96 0.02
N GLU A 161 -6.86 -15.97 -0.55
CA GLU A 161 -5.68 -15.77 -1.42
C GLU A 161 -6.01 -14.87 -2.62
N GLU A 162 -7.20 -15.02 -3.19
CA GLU A 162 -7.70 -14.19 -4.29
C GLU A 162 -7.86 -12.73 -3.86
N ASN A 163 -8.48 -12.47 -2.71
CA ASN A 163 -8.62 -11.11 -2.18
C ASN A 163 -7.26 -10.49 -1.84
N ILE A 164 -6.32 -11.28 -1.30
CA ILE A 164 -4.95 -10.82 -1.05
C ILE A 164 -4.29 -10.37 -2.36
N LEU A 165 -4.42 -11.18 -3.43
CA LEU A 165 -3.90 -10.82 -4.74
C LEU A 165 -4.58 -9.55 -5.28
N SER A 166 -5.90 -9.44 -5.19
CA SER A 166 -6.66 -8.25 -5.60
C SER A 166 -6.18 -6.98 -4.90
N ILE A 167 -5.96 -7.03 -3.58
CA ILE A 167 -5.42 -5.90 -2.81
C ILE A 167 -4.02 -5.54 -3.30
N LYS A 168 -3.14 -6.54 -3.53
CA LYS A 168 -1.79 -6.27 -4.07
C LYS A 168 -1.86 -5.63 -5.45
N LYS A 169 -2.75 -6.09 -6.32
CA LYS A 169 -2.97 -5.50 -7.66
C LYS A 169 -3.43 -4.06 -7.55
N SER A 170 -4.43 -3.79 -6.71
CA SER A 170 -4.96 -2.45 -6.46
C SER A 170 -3.90 -1.48 -5.92
N LEU A 171 -3.14 -1.89 -4.90
CA LEU A 171 -2.03 -1.10 -4.36
C LEU A 171 -0.99 -0.81 -5.45
N LEU A 172 -0.62 -1.83 -6.22
CA LEU A 172 0.43 -1.70 -7.22
C LEU A 172 0.02 -0.78 -8.37
N SER A 173 -1.26 -0.73 -8.75
CA SER A 173 -1.77 0.19 -9.76
C SER A 173 -1.57 1.67 -9.42
N GLY A 174 -1.47 2.04 -8.14
CA GLY A 174 -1.17 3.40 -7.71
C GLY A 174 0.25 3.62 -7.20
N TYR A 175 0.88 2.60 -6.63
CA TYR A 175 2.19 2.68 -5.96
C TYR A 175 3.31 1.94 -6.72
N PHE A 176 3.15 1.65 -8.02
CA PHE A 176 4.23 1.07 -8.84
C PHE A 176 5.51 1.92 -8.89
N MET A 177 5.43 3.21 -8.53
CA MET A 177 6.59 4.09 -8.38
C MET A 177 7.33 3.91 -7.06
N HIS A 178 6.72 3.27 -6.07
CA HIS A 178 7.21 3.10 -4.70
C HIS A 178 7.61 1.65 -4.46
N ILE A 179 8.52 1.14 -5.29
CA ILE A 179 9.06 -0.22 -5.21
C ILE A 179 10.51 -0.17 -4.79
N ALA A 180 10.88 -1.10 -3.92
CA ALA A 180 12.26 -1.33 -3.53
C ALA A 180 12.61 -2.82 -3.55
N ARG A 181 13.88 -3.12 -3.79
CA ARG A 181 14.41 -4.48 -3.85
C ARG A 181 15.58 -4.65 -2.88
N ASP A 182 15.56 -5.71 -2.08
CA ASP A 182 16.73 -6.16 -1.32
C ASP A 182 17.66 -6.94 -2.26
N VAL A 183 18.82 -6.36 -2.57
CA VAL A 183 19.73 -6.89 -3.61
C VAL A 183 20.67 -7.97 -3.05
N ASP A 184 21.02 -7.89 -1.78
CA ASP A 184 22.02 -8.77 -1.15
C ASP A 184 21.45 -9.66 -0.03
N GLY A 185 20.14 -9.56 0.23
CA GLY A 185 19.45 -10.34 1.26
C GLY A 185 19.77 -9.88 2.68
N SER A 186 20.36 -8.69 2.83
CA SER A 186 20.74 -8.14 4.13
C SER A 186 19.69 -7.19 4.72
N GLY A 187 18.56 -6.99 4.03
CA GLY A 187 17.52 -6.03 4.41
C GLY A 187 17.80 -4.60 3.95
N ASN A 188 18.80 -4.41 3.08
CA ASN A 188 19.13 -3.13 2.44
C ASN A 188 18.32 -2.97 1.14
N TYR A 189 17.21 -2.23 1.20
CA TYR A 189 16.31 -2.06 0.07
C TYR A 189 16.73 -0.91 -0.84
N LEU A 190 17.02 -1.21 -2.10
CA LEU A 190 17.28 -0.22 -3.14
C LEU A 190 15.97 0.18 -3.84
N MET A 191 15.59 1.45 -3.72
CA MET A 191 14.44 2.00 -4.44
C MET A 191 14.70 2.11 -5.94
N LEU A 192 13.73 1.68 -6.75
CA LEU A 192 13.89 1.60 -8.21
C LEU A 192 14.07 2.96 -8.88
N THR A 193 13.26 3.95 -8.49
CA THR A 193 13.16 5.26 -9.17
C THR A 193 14.35 6.16 -8.84
N HIS A 194 14.72 6.26 -7.57
CA HIS A 194 15.71 7.23 -7.09
C HIS A 194 17.07 6.60 -6.72
N ARG A 195 17.20 5.27 -6.78
CA ARG A 195 18.41 4.52 -6.38
C ARG A 195 18.92 4.82 -4.98
N GLN A 196 18.01 5.24 -4.09
CA GLN A 196 18.31 5.43 -2.68
C GLN A 196 18.18 4.09 -1.95
N VAL A 197 19.10 3.85 -1.02
CA VAL A 197 19.07 2.67 -0.15
C VAL A 197 18.32 3.03 1.12
N ALA A 198 17.39 2.16 1.52
CA ALA A 198 16.57 2.31 2.69
C ALA A 198 16.50 1.02 3.51
N GLN A 199 16.23 1.16 4.80
CA GLN A 199 15.92 0.03 5.68
C GLN A 199 14.43 -0.14 5.87
N LEU A 200 14.00 -1.35 6.19
CA LEU A 200 12.65 -1.55 6.73
C LEU A 200 12.54 -0.83 8.08
N HIS A 201 11.46 -0.08 8.26
CA HIS A 201 11.18 0.48 9.57
C HIS A 201 11.05 -0.64 10.62
N PRO A 202 11.56 -0.51 11.87
CA PRO A 202 11.54 -1.58 12.88
C PRO A 202 10.17 -2.18 13.21
N PHE A 203 9.10 -1.42 12.95
CA PHE A 203 7.71 -1.85 13.16
C PHE A 203 7.11 -2.63 11.98
N SER A 204 7.79 -2.72 10.85
CA SER A 204 7.33 -3.57 9.76
C SER A 204 7.28 -5.02 10.23
N VAL A 205 6.27 -5.75 9.76
CA VAL A 205 6.14 -7.19 10.04
C VAL A 205 7.35 -7.99 9.56
N TYR A 206 8.09 -7.48 8.58
CA TYR A 206 9.26 -8.13 8.01
C TYR A 206 10.55 -7.92 8.81
N SER A 207 10.61 -6.91 9.69
CA SER A 207 11.83 -6.54 10.43
C SER A 207 12.30 -7.60 11.43
N ASN A 208 11.43 -8.53 11.81
CA ASN A 208 11.71 -9.59 12.79
C ASN A 208 11.35 -10.99 12.28
N THR A 209 11.18 -11.17 10.96
CA THR A 209 10.87 -12.47 10.34
C THR A 209 12.10 -13.14 9.78
N ARG A 210 12.07 -14.48 9.69
CA ARG A 210 13.14 -15.25 9.04
C ARG A 210 13.14 -15.13 7.52
N ARG A 211 12.00 -14.74 6.95
CA ARG A 211 11.83 -14.49 5.51
C ARG A 211 11.68 -12.99 5.33
N ILE A 212 12.69 -12.39 4.71
CA ILE A 212 12.68 -11.00 4.27
C ILE A 212 12.29 -11.04 2.77
N PRO A 213 11.23 -10.33 2.35
CA PRO A 213 10.81 -10.33 0.95
C PRO A 213 11.81 -9.58 0.08
N GLU A 214 12.23 -10.16 -1.04
CA GLU A 214 13.17 -9.51 -1.96
C GLU A 214 12.57 -8.25 -2.59
N TRP A 215 11.29 -8.28 -2.96
CA TRP A 215 10.60 -7.19 -3.64
C TRP A 215 9.46 -6.67 -2.79
N VAL A 216 9.44 -5.36 -2.57
CA VAL A 216 8.44 -4.72 -1.74
C VAL A 216 7.88 -3.45 -2.34
N LEU A 217 6.60 -3.23 -2.06
CA LEU A 217 5.92 -1.95 -2.21
C LEU A 217 5.88 -1.27 -0.85
N PHE A 218 6.21 0.02 -0.80
CA PHE A 218 6.17 0.83 0.42
C PHE A 218 5.26 2.05 0.26
N HIS A 219 4.70 2.54 1.37
CA HIS A 219 3.83 3.71 1.35
C HIS A 219 4.62 5.00 1.57
N GLU A 220 5.52 5.01 2.57
CA GLU A 220 6.30 6.19 2.94
C GLU A 220 7.79 5.91 2.95
N PHE A 221 8.58 6.93 2.63
CA PHE A 221 10.02 6.95 2.79
C PHE A 221 10.42 8.15 3.66
N SER A 222 11.25 7.92 4.67
CA SER A 222 11.67 8.93 5.64
C SER A 222 13.18 8.99 5.76
N ILE A 223 13.77 10.09 5.29
CA ILE A 223 15.21 10.37 5.46
C ILE A 223 15.55 10.63 6.94
N ALA A 224 14.63 11.27 7.67
CA ALA A 224 14.85 11.66 9.07
C ALA A 224 14.95 10.46 10.02
N GLU A 225 14.47 9.29 9.60
CA GLU A 225 14.41 8.07 10.41
C GLU A 225 15.31 6.99 9.79
N ASP A 226 16.57 7.36 9.58
CA ASP A 226 17.64 6.49 9.08
C ASP A 226 17.33 5.89 7.70
N ASN A 227 16.81 6.73 6.78
CA ASN A 227 16.36 6.32 5.46
C ASN A 227 15.45 5.09 5.54
N SER A 228 14.35 5.15 6.29
CA SER A 228 13.46 4.00 6.41
C SER A 228 12.27 4.06 5.46
N ILE A 229 11.89 2.89 4.95
CA ILE A 229 10.61 2.68 4.28
C ILE A 229 9.59 2.13 5.29
N ARG A 230 8.37 2.68 5.24
CA ARG A 230 7.26 2.35 6.15
C ARG A 230 6.05 1.84 5.38
N VAL A 231 5.26 1.03 6.08
CA VAL A 231 4.07 0.36 5.56
C VAL A 231 4.41 -0.42 4.29
N VAL A 232 5.02 -1.58 4.49
CA VAL A 232 5.64 -2.38 3.44
C VAL A 232 4.84 -3.65 3.17
N SER A 233 4.63 -4.00 1.90
CA SER A 233 4.01 -5.28 1.49
C SER A 233 4.84 -5.98 0.42
N GLU A 234 4.93 -7.32 0.52
CA GLU A 234 5.64 -8.14 -0.46
C GLU A 234 4.89 -8.12 -1.79
N ILE A 235 5.61 -7.87 -2.87
CA ILE A 235 5.10 -7.98 -4.25
C ILE A 235 5.98 -8.96 -5.02
N SER A 236 5.44 -9.57 -6.08
CA SER A 236 6.25 -10.36 -7.00
C SER A 236 6.68 -9.53 -8.21
N PRO A 237 7.84 -9.82 -8.80
CA PRO A 237 8.27 -9.26 -10.08
C PRO A 237 7.23 -9.48 -11.20
N ASP A 238 6.58 -10.65 -11.22
CA ASP A 238 5.53 -10.98 -12.19
C ASP A 238 4.33 -10.04 -12.08
N LEU A 239 3.89 -9.76 -10.85
CA LEU A 239 2.77 -8.86 -10.60
C LEU A 239 3.09 -7.44 -11.02
N PHE A 240 4.32 -6.99 -10.72
CA PHE A 240 4.82 -5.70 -11.18
C PHE A 240 4.83 -5.61 -12.69
N ALA A 241 5.41 -6.60 -13.37
CA ALA A 241 5.48 -6.65 -14.83
C ALA A 241 4.11 -6.69 -15.50
N GLU A 242 3.10 -7.30 -14.86
CA GLU A 242 1.72 -7.36 -15.35
C GLU A 242 1.03 -5.98 -15.32
N LEU A 243 1.24 -5.18 -14.28
CA LEU A 243 0.46 -3.97 -14.01
C LEU A 243 1.19 -2.65 -14.35
N VAL A 244 2.51 -2.67 -14.44
CA VAL A 244 3.29 -1.44 -14.61
C VAL A 244 3.07 -0.83 -16.01
N PRO A 245 2.85 0.49 -16.12
CA PRO A 245 2.81 1.16 -17.40
C PRO A 245 4.14 1.01 -18.15
N GLN A 246 4.08 0.59 -19.42
CA GLN A 246 5.28 0.38 -20.25
C GLN A 246 6.15 1.64 -20.39
N TYR A 247 5.51 2.81 -20.40
CA TYR A 247 6.20 4.10 -20.45
C TYR A 247 7.03 4.35 -19.19
N TYR A 248 6.47 4.13 -17.99
CA TYR A 248 7.20 4.19 -16.73
C TYR A 248 8.36 3.18 -16.70
N PHE A 249 8.09 1.93 -17.09
CA PHE A 249 9.11 0.89 -17.10
C PHE A 249 10.30 1.23 -18.00
N SER A 250 10.04 1.80 -19.17
CA SER A 250 11.07 2.24 -20.12
C SER A 250 11.97 3.31 -19.51
N ASN A 251 11.39 4.24 -18.74
CA ASN A 251 12.09 5.35 -18.10
C ASN A 251 12.82 4.97 -16.81
N LEU A 252 12.64 3.75 -16.29
CA LEU A 252 13.41 3.27 -15.13
C LEU A 252 14.93 3.37 -15.37
N PRO A 253 15.71 3.81 -14.38
CA PRO A 253 17.16 3.85 -14.50
C PRO A 253 17.78 2.45 -14.73
N PRO A 254 18.84 2.30 -15.54
CA PRO A 254 19.52 1.02 -15.77
C PRO A 254 20.04 0.39 -14.48
N SER A 255 19.57 -0.82 -14.14
CA SER A 255 19.93 -1.50 -12.89
C SER A 255 19.69 -3.00 -13.04
N GLU A 256 20.32 -3.80 -12.19
CA GLU A 256 20.07 -5.24 -12.11
C GLU A 256 18.57 -5.53 -11.88
N SER A 257 17.91 -4.73 -11.04
CA SER A 257 16.46 -4.81 -10.83
C SER A 257 15.66 -4.61 -12.11
N LYS A 258 16.06 -3.64 -12.97
CA LYS A 258 15.42 -3.42 -14.27
C LYS A 258 15.65 -4.60 -15.21
N ASP A 259 16.85 -5.16 -15.22
CA ASP A 259 17.19 -6.31 -16.07
C ASP A 259 16.36 -7.55 -15.70
N ILE A 260 16.22 -7.85 -14.40
CA ILE A 260 15.36 -8.94 -13.91
C ILE A 260 13.90 -8.74 -14.33
N LEU A 261 13.37 -7.53 -14.14
CA LEU A 261 12.00 -7.21 -14.54
C LEU A 261 11.80 -7.32 -16.06
N GLN A 262 12.81 -6.94 -16.85
CA GLN A 262 12.77 -7.08 -18.30
C GLN A 262 12.73 -8.55 -18.73
N GLU A 263 13.49 -9.43 -18.06
CA GLU A 263 13.42 -10.88 -18.28
C GLU A 263 12.01 -11.43 -18.00
N VAL A 264 11.40 -11.02 -16.88
CA VAL A 264 10.04 -11.40 -16.52
C VAL A 264 9.02 -10.94 -17.58
N ILE A 265 9.11 -9.68 -18.04
CA ILE A 265 8.25 -9.16 -19.12
C ILE A 265 8.41 -9.99 -20.40
N ASN A 266 9.65 -10.34 -20.77
CA ASN A 266 9.93 -11.15 -21.96
C ASN A 266 9.27 -12.54 -21.84
N HIS A 267 9.37 -13.18 -20.67
CA HIS A 267 8.74 -14.47 -20.42
C HIS A 267 7.21 -14.42 -20.48
N LEU A 268 6.59 -13.37 -19.93
CA LEU A 268 5.13 -13.17 -20.00
C LEU A 268 4.66 -13.00 -21.45
N SER A 269 5.40 -12.25 -22.28
CA SER A 269 5.08 -12.04 -23.70
C SER A 269 5.24 -13.30 -24.58
N ALA A 270 6.19 -14.17 -24.23
CA ALA A 270 6.37 -15.46 -24.91
C ALA A 270 5.28 -16.47 -24.53
N GLY A 271 4.75 -16.41 -23.30
CA GLY A 271 3.67 -17.28 -22.84
C GLY A 271 2.31 -16.97 -23.45
N SER A 272 2.01 -15.70 -23.76
CA SER A 272 0.75 -15.27 -24.38
C SER A 272 0.65 -15.71 -25.85
N THR A 273 1.75 -15.64 -26.61
CA THR A 273 1.81 -16.08 -28.01
C THR A 273 1.55 -17.58 -28.17
N THR A 274 2.04 -18.43 -27.27
CA THR A 274 1.72 -19.88 -27.28
C THR A 274 0.27 -20.23 -26.94
N LYS A 275 -0.48 -19.37 -26.22
CA LYS A 275 -1.89 -19.61 -25.88
C LYS A 275 -2.85 -19.22 -27.02
N GLU A 276 -2.46 -18.27 -27.86
CA GLU A 276 -3.24 -17.90 -29.06
C GLU A 276 -3.12 -18.92 -30.19
N GLU A 277 -2.02 -19.67 -30.28
CA GLU A 277 -1.85 -20.72 -31.29
C GLU A 277 -2.58 -22.04 -30.96
N GLN A 278 -3.17 -22.17 -29.77
CA GLN A 278 -3.88 -23.39 -29.32
C GLN A 278 -5.41 -23.22 -29.23
N LYS A 279 -5.97 -22.13 -29.75
CA LYS A 279 -7.41 -21.85 -29.76
C LYS A 279 -7.94 -21.70 -31.18
#